data_AF-A0A653DNT4-F1
#
_entry.id   AF-A0A653DNT4-F1
#
_cell.length_a   1.000
_cell.length_b   1.000
_cell.length_c   1.000
_cell.angle_alpha   90.00
_cell.angle_beta   90.00
_cell.angle_gamma   90.00
#
_symmetry.space_group_name_H-M   'P 1'
#
loop_
_entity.id
_entity.type
_entity.pdbx_description
1 polymer ?
#
loop_
_entity_poly.entity_id
_entity_poly.type
_entity_poly.pdbx_seq_one_letter_code
_entity_poly.pdbx_strand_id
1 'polypeptide(L)'
;MENHSQNAIVNAETILQFFECPVCYNYVTAPLGQCVKGHVICLSCFDQLARCPVCRSRKSEVGASVLESIHSNILFPCKYRELGCRISTKGNDQRQHEAICEFAPLRCPLRQSNCHWEGNKHGLVEHLRSRHPEKTIFSNTQKFVFTRVLGDDLILMVVLFHTHDALFRAFWQFNKERGLMKFGVSRIDSRSDKEDDFFYSISLLDAHTEKETTKLICKCHISNQLIEDVIGSTNFVAFNYDMLRGSASEFGDIKCRIEIFKKHQPNSMVATVSGVKRRRDCDN
;
A
#
# COMPACT_ATOMS: atom_id res chain seq x y z
N MET A 1 -58.02 -12.23 -29.67
CA MET A 1 -56.58 -11.95 -29.85
C MET A 1 -56.20 -10.94 -28.79
N GLU A 2 -55.78 -11.40 -27.62
CA GLU A 2 -55.28 -10.52 -26.55
C GLU A 2 -53.77 -10.74 -26.46
N ASN A 3 -53.05 -9.67 -26.76
CA ASN A 3 -51.60 -9.63 -26.87
C ASN A 3 -51.04 -9.40 -25.45
N HIS A 4 -50.62 -10.48 -24.78
CA HIS A 4 -49.90 -10.36 -23.52
C HIS A 4 -48.47 -9.88 -23.78
N SER A 5 -48.29 -8.56 -23.82
CA SER A 5 -46.96 -7.95 -23.69
C SER A 5 -46.44 -8.20 -22.27
N GLN A 6 -45.73 -9.31 -22.08
CA GLN A 6 -44.94 -9.53 -20.88
C GLN A 6 -43.78 -8.52 -20.88
N ASN A 7 -43.92 -7.44 -20.12
CA ASN A 7 -42.81 -6.56 -19.77
C ASN A 7 -41.82 -7.36 -18.92
N ALA A 8 -40.78 -7.90 -19.54
CA ALA A 8 -39.66 -8.49 -18.82
C ALA A 8 -38.92 -7.37 -18.09
N ILE A 9 -39.24 -7.18 -16.80
CA ILE A 9 -38.41 -6.38 -15.90
C ILE A 9 -37.12 -7.18 -15.68
N VAL A 10 -36.05 -6.80 -16.36
CA VAL A 10 -34.73 -7.36 -16.09
C VAL A 10 -34.28 -6.78 -14.74
N ASN A 11 -34.24 -7.62 -13.69
CA ASN A 11 -33.70 -7.22 -12.39
C ASN A 11 -32.20 -6.93 -12.55
N ALA A 12 -31.74 -5.82 -11.96
CA ALA A 12 -30.33 -5.44 -11.93
C ALA A 12 -29.44 -6.57 -11.38
N GLU A 13 -29.92 -7.33 -10.37
CA GLU A 13 -29.20 -8.48 -9.81
C GLU A 13 -28.97 -9.59 -10.84
N THR A 14 -29.94 -9.84 -11.72
CA THR A 14 -29.81 -10.83 -12.79
C THR A 14 -28.74 -10.41 -13.81
N ILE A 15 -28.59 -9.11 -14.06
CA ILE A 15 -27.52 -8.60 -14.94
C ILE A 15 -26.15 -8.79 -14.29
N LEU A 16 -26.03 -8.51 -12.98
CA LEU A 16 -24.78 -8.62 -12.24
C LEU A 16 -24.20 -10.05 -12.25
N GLN A 17 -25.07 -11.06 -12.17
CA GLN A 17 -24.65 -12.48 -12.22
C GLN A 17 -23.88 -12.85 -13.49
N PHE A 18 -24.18 -12.21 -14.64
CA PHE A 18 -23.42 -12.45 -15.89
C PHE A 18 -21.97 -11.93 -15.82
N PHE A 19 -21.67 -11.07 -14.85
CA PHE A 19 -20.35 -10.53 -14.59
C PHE A 19 -19.67 -11.19 -13.38
N GLU A 20 -20.20 -12.27 -12.82
CA GLU A 20 -19.49 -13.01 -11.77
C GLU A 20 -18.45 -13.95 -12.38
N CYS A 21 -17.21 -13.87 -11.90
CA CYS A 21 -16.15 -14.75 -12.34
C CYS A 21 -16.36 -16.16 -11.74
N PRO A 22 -16.45 -17.23 -12.56
CA PRO A 22 -16.68 -18.59 -12.06
C PRO A 22 -15.48 -19.18 -11.31
N VAL A 23 -14.35 -18.47 -11.25
CA VAL A 23 -13.10 -18.93 -10.62
C VAL A 23 -12.92 -18.29 -9.24
N CYS A 24 -13.03 -16.96 -9.16
CA CYS A 24 -12.78 -16.22 -7.92
C CYS A 24 -14.06 -15.69 -7.26
N TYR A 25 -15.22 -15.89 -7.88
CA TYR A 25 -16.54 -15.45 -7.38
C TYR A 25 -16.66 -13.94 -7.11
N ASN A 26 -15.75 -13.14 -7.67
CA ASN A 26 -15.84 -11.68 -7.68
C ASN A 26 -16.41 -11.21 -9.02
N TYR A 27 -16.97 -10.01 -9.04
CA TYR A 27 -17.32 -9.35 -10.30
C TYR A 27 -16.07 -9.15 -11.16
N VAL A 28 -16.17 -9.51 -12.44
CA VAL A 28 -15.12 -9.30 -13.42
C VAL A 28 -14.93 -7.80 -13.63
N THR A 29 -13.70 -7.38 -13.88
CA THR A 29 -13.35 -5.98 -14.12
C THR A 29 -12.59 -5.87 -15.41
N ALA A 30 -12.87 -4.84 -16.21
CA ALA A 30 -12.24 -4.64 -17.51
C ALA A 30 -10.69 -4.54 -17.41
N PRO A 31 -9.94 -5.06 -18.39
CA PRO A 31 -10.41 -5.79 -19.59
C PRO A 31 -10.99 -7.18 -19.24
N LEU A 32 -12.07 -7.55 -19.93
CA LEU A 32 -12.83 -8.77 -19.68
C LEU A 32 -12.27 -9.94 -20.50
N GLY A 33 -11.90 -11.04 -19.82
CA GLY A 33 -11.52 -12.28 -20.51
C GLY A 33 -12.75 -13.02 -21.02
N GLN A 34 -12.76 -13.41 -22.29
CA GLN A 34 -13.91 -14.08 -22.90
C GLN A 34 -13.50 -15.34 -23.66
N CYS A 35 -14.30 -16.41 -23.56
CA CYS A 35 -14.12 -17.60 -24.41
C CYS A 35 -14.89 -17.46 -25.74
N VAL A 36 -14.59 -18.30 -26.73
CA VAL A 36 -15.28 -18.26 -28.04
C VAL A 36 -16.80 -18.52 -27.98
N LYS A 37 -17.32 -18.98 -26.84
CA LYS A 37 -18.76 -19.17 -26.59
C LYS A 37 -19.38 -18.07 -25.72
N GLY A 38 -18.65 -17.02 -25.38
CA GLY A 38 -19.20 -15.84 -24.73
C GLY A 38 -19.07 -15.75 -23.20
N HIS A 39 -18.67 -16.82 -22.49
CA HIS A 39 -18.48 -16.76 -21.03
C HIS A 39 -17.35 -15.80 -20.65
N VAL A 40 -17.61 -14.98 -19.63
CA VAL A 40 -16.71 -13.95 -19.12
C VAL A 40 -16.01 -14.42 -17.85
N ILE A 41 -14.71 -14.13 -17.76
CA ILE A 41 -13.81 -14.52 -16.67
C ILE A 41 -12.85 -13.35 -16.43
N CYS A 42 -12.39 -13.13 -15.20
CA CYS A 42 -11.31 -12.18 -14.92
C CYS A 42 -10.08 -12.53 -15.77
N LEU A 43 -9.41 -11.53 -16.34
CA LEU A 43 -8.21 -11.78 -17.15
C LEU A 43 -7.14 -12.56 -16.36
N SER A 44 -6.86 -12.15 -15.12
CA SER A 44 -5.91 -12.82 -14.23
C SER A 44 -6.27 -14.29 -13.92
N CYS A 45 -7.56 -14.60 -13.77
CA CYS A 45 -8.01 -15.98 -13.59
C CYS A 45 -7.92 -16.75 -14.91
N PHE A 46 -8.26 -16.12 -16.03
CA PHE A 46 -8.26 -16.81 -17.31
C PHE A 46 -6.84 -17.10 -17.80
N ASP A 47 -5.87 -16.23 -17.51
CA ASP A 47 -4.45 -16.42 -17.84
C ASP A 47 -3.87 -17.69 -17.23
N GLN A 48 -4.30 -18.05 -16.03
CA GLN A 48 -3.89 -19.28 -15.35
C GLN A 48 -4.58 -20.55 -15.89
N LEU A 49 -5.54 -20.41 -16.79
CA LEU A 49 -6.31 -21.51 -17.35
C LEU A 49 -6.02 -21.69 -18.84
N ALA A 50 -5.93 -22.94 -19.30
CA ALA A 50 -5.80 -23.23 -20.72
C ALA A 50 -7.13 -23.05 -21.50
N ARG A 51 -8.27 -23.29 -20.83
CA ARG A 51 -9.61 -23.33 -21.43
C ARG A 51 -10.65 -22.74 -20.48
N CYS A 52 -11.80 -22.36 -21.02
CA CYS A 52 -12.93 -21.85 -20.23
C CYS A 52 -13.36 -22.89 -19.17
N PRO A 53 -13.47 -22.53 -17.88
CA PRO A 53 -13.90 -23.43 -16.82
C PRO A 53 -15.39 -23.81 -16.95
N VAL A 54 -16.19 -22.99 -17.62
CA VAL A 54 -17.64 -23.23 -17.80
C VAL A 54 -17.92 -24.19 -18.94
N CYS A 55 -17.37 -23.93 -20.14
CA CYS A 55 -17.72 -24.67 -21.35
C CYS A 55 -16.55 -25.38 -22.04
N ARG A 56 -15.36 -25.37 -21.44
CA ARG A 56 -14.12 -26.00 -21.95
C ARG A 56 -13.66 -25.53 -23.34
N SER A 57 -14.24 -24.45 -23.85
CA SER A 57 -13.86 -23.86 -25.14
C SER A 57 -12.60 -23.00 -25.01
N ARG A 58 -11.93 -22.75 -26.14
CA ARG A 58 -10.70 -21.93 -26.17
C ARG A 58 -10.98 -20.47 -25.79
N LYS A 59 -9.94 -19.75 -25.40
CA LYS A 59 -9.97 -18.29 -25.20
C LYS A 59 -10.29 -17.62 -26.53
N SER A 60 -11.09 -16.55 -26.48
CA SER A 60 -11.31 -15.69 -27.63
C SER A 60 -10.07 -14.83 -27.85
N GLU A 61 -9.68 -14.62 -29.10
CA GLU A 61 -8.67 -13.62 -29.50
C GLU A 61 -9.29 -12.22 -29.58
N VAL A 62 -10.62 -12.15 -29.68
CA VAL A 62 -11.40 -10.91 -29.71
C VAL A 62 -11.90 -10.62 -28.29
N GLY A 63 -11.74 -9.38 -27.84
CA GLY A 63 -12.25 -8.91 -26.55
C GLY A 63 -13.78 -8.78 -26.50
N ALA A 64 -14.32 -8.65 -25.30
CA ALA A 64 -15.76 -8.60 -25.08
C ALA A 64 -16.33 -7.18 -25.16
N SER A 65 -16.06 -6.42 -26.23
CA SER A 65 -16.31 -4.98 -26.30
C SER A 65 -17.75 -4.55 -25.94
N VAL A 66 -18.76 -5.32 -26.36
CA VAL A 66 -20.17 -5.04 -25.99
C VAL A 66 -20.40 -5.23 -24.49
N LEU A 67 -19.87 -6.30 -23.90
CA LEU A 67 -20.00 -6.57 -22.46
C LEU A 67 -19.19 -5.56 -21.64
N GLU A 68 -18.04 -5.11 -22.13
CA GLU A 68 -17.27 -4.03 -21.51
C GLU A 68 -18.04 -2.70 -21.52
N SER A 69 -18.73 -2.39 -22.62
CA SER A 69 -19.59 -1.21 -22.71
C SER A 69 -20.73 -1.28 -21.68
N ILE A 70 -21.40 -2.42 -21.55
CA ILE A 70 -22.44 -2.64 -20.53
C ILE A 70 -21.86 -2.52 -19.12
N HIS A 71 -20.76 -3.22 -18.85
CA HIS A 71 -20.04 -3.19 -17.57
C HIS A 71 -19.67 -1.76 -17.15
N SER A 72 -19.25 -0.92 -18.08
CA SER A 72 -18.89 0.48 -17.76
C SER A 72 -20.08 1.36 -17.34
N ASN A 73 -21.32 0.94 -17.60
CA ASN A 73 -22.53 1.75 -17.38
C ASN A 73 -23.43 1.25 -16.24
N ILE A 74 -23.14 0.07 -15.66
CA ILE A 74 -23.91 -0.48 -14.53
C ILE A 74 -23.13 -0.37 -13.22
N LEU A 75 -23.87 -0.34 -12.11
CA LEU A 75 -23.30 -0.24 -10.76
C LEU A 75 -23.08 -1.63 -10.18
N PHE A 76 -21.84 -1.89 -9.75
CA PHE A 76 -21.44 -3.11 -9.06
C PHE A 76 -21.26 -2.82 -7.57
N PRO A 77 -21.79 -3.67 -6.67
CA PRO A 77 -21.47 -3.56 -5.26
C PRO A 77 -20.01 -3.94 -5.02
N CYS A 78 -19.36 -3.25 -4.08
CA CYS A 78 -18.01 -3.58 -3.66
C CYS A 78 -17.90 -5.04 -3.20
N LYS A 79 -16.82 -5.75 -3.56
CA LYS A 79 -16.60 -7.13 -3.10
C LYS A 79 -16.49 -7.28 -1.58
N TYR A 80 -16.22 -6.19 -0.85
CA TYR A 80 -16.18 -6.15 0.60
C TYR A 80 -17.55 -5.80 1.22
N ARG A 81 -18.66 -6.00 0.48
CA ARG A 81 -20.02 -5.75 0.96
C ARG A 81 -20.34 -6.50 2.26
N GLU A 82 -19.97 -7.77 2.31
CA GLU A 82 -20.15 -8.64 3.48
C GLU A 82 -19.33 -8.17 4.70
N LEU A 83 -18.26 -7.40 4.47
CA LEU A 83 -17.46 -6.79 5.53
C LEU A 83 -17.99 -5.43 5.98
N GLY A 84 -19.02 -4.89 5.32
CA GLY A 84 -19.69 -3.64 5.70
C GLY A 84 -19.68 -2.55 4.63
N CYS A 85 -19.00 -2.74 3.49
CA CYS A 85 -18.97 -1.72 2.44
C CYS A 85 -20.33 -1.61 1.74
N ARG A 86 -20.93 -0.41 1.74
CA ARG A 86 -22.21 -0.14 1.06
C ARG A 86 -22.07 0.58 -0.28
N ILE A 87 -20.83 0.87 -0.68
CA ILE A 87 -20.55 1.61 -1.91
C ILE A 87 -20.74 0.68 -3.11
N SER A 88 -21.43 1.20 -4.12
CA SER A 88 -21.51 0.59 -5.45
C SER A 88 -20.96 1.57 -6.47
N THR A 89 -20.11 1.09 -7.38
CA THR A 89 -19.43 1.93 -8.38
C THR A 89 -19.69 1.42 -9.77
N LYS A 90 -19.45 2.25 -10.79
CA LYS A 90 -19.42 1.74 -12.17
C LYS A 90 -18.30 0.71 -12.31
N GLY A 91 -18.44 -0.21 -13.25
CA GLY A 91 -17.48 -1.31 -13.41
C GLY A 91 -16.03 -0.83 -13.63
N ASN A 92 -15.84 0.29 -14.33
CA ASN A 92 -14.51 0.84 -14.56
C ASN A 92 -13.86 1.41 -13.29
N ASP A 93 -14.67 1.88 -12.34
CA ASP A 93 -14.22 2.50 -11.09
C ASP A 93 -14.06 1.47 -9.96
N GLN A 94 -14.56 0.25 -10.15
CA GLN A 94 -14.61 -0.79 -9.13
C GLN A 94 -13.23 -1.17 -8.60
N ARG A 95 -12.24 -1.37 -9.49
CA ARG A 95 -10.86 -1.65 -9.05
C ARG A 95 -10.27 -0.52 -8.22
N GLN A 96 -10.52 0.73 -8.65
CA GLN A 96 -9.98 1.90 -7.96
C GLN A 96 -10.59 2.01 -6.56
N HIS A 97 -11.91 1.84 -6.43
CA HIS A 97 -12.58 1.81 -5.14
C HIS A 97 -12.07 0.67 -4.25
N GLU A 98 -12.03 -0.56 -4.76
CA GLU A 98 -11.62 -1.73 -3.99
C GLU A 98 -10.15 -1.65 -3.51
N ALA A 99 -9.28 -0.94 -4.23
CA ALA A 99 -7.90 -0.69 -3.83
C ALA A 99 -7.78 0.25 -2.60
N ILE A 100 -8.79 1.10 -2.37
CA ILE A 100 -8.81 2.09 -1.28
C ILE A 100 -9.99 1.88 -0.31
N CYS A 101 -10.71 0.77 -0.42
CA CYS A 101 -11.89 0.51 0.39
C CYS A 101 -11.51 0.30 1.86
N GLU A 102 -12.20 0.98 2.77
CA GLU A 102 -11.91 0.91 4.22
C GLU A 102 -12.17 -0.48 4.83
N PHE A 103 -13.04 -1.26 4.19
CA PHE A 103 -13.40 -2.61 4.58
C PHE A 103 -12.50 -3.67 3.93
N ALA A 104 -11.56 -3.27 3.07
CA ALA A 104 -10.59 -4.19 2.50
C ALA A 104 -9.72 -4.79 3.63
N PRO A 105 -9.51 -6.11 3.67
CA PRO A 105 -8.57 -6.73 4.60
C PRO A 105 -7.17 -6.14 4.42
N LEU A 106 -6.56 -5.76 5.54
CA LEU A 106 -5.16 -5.36 5.59
C LEU A 106 -4.28 -6.59 5.43
N ARG A 107 -3.22 -6.42 4.65
CA ARG A 107 -2.17 -7.42 4.44
C ARG A 107 -1.02 -7.15 5.39
N CYS A 108 -0.34 -8.20 5.86
CA CYS A 108 0.85 -8.01 6.68
C CYS A 108 1.90 -7.16 5.93
N PRO A 109 2.38 -6.04 6.51
CA PRO A 109 3.37 -5.18 5.85
C PRO A 109 4.77 -5.81 5.70
N LEU A 110 4.99 -6.96 6.33
CA LEU A 110 6.25 -7.72 6.31
C LEU A 110 6.15 -8.95 5.40
N ARG A 111 5.42 -8.86 4.28
CA ARG A 111 5.27 -9.94 3.29
C ARG A 111 6.61 -10.48 2.78
N GLN A 112 7.61 -9.60 2.64
CA GLN A 112 8.99 -9.98 2.26
C GLN A 112 9.65 -10.96 3.24
N SER A 113 9.13 -11.06 4.47
CA SER A 113 9.52 -12.06 5.46
C SER A 113 8.67 -13.35 5.37
N ASN A 114 8.13 -13.64 4.18
CA ASN A 114 7.29 -14.80 3.88
C ASN A 114 5.97 -14.85 4.69
N CYS A 115 5.42 -13.68 5.04
CA CYS A 115 4.20 -13.57 5.83
C CYS A 115 2.95 -13.37 4.96
N HIS A 116 1.98 -14.29 5.09
CA HIS A 116 0.75 -14.34 4.30
C HIS A 116 -0.50 -13.89 5.05
N TRP A 117 -0.36 -13.36 6.27
CA TRP A 117 -1.50 -12.94 7.07
C TRP A 117 -2.32 -11.83 6.37
N GLU A 118 -3.64 -11.91 6.51
CA GLU A 118 -4.64 -10.94 6.06
C GLU A 118 -5.77 -10.85 7.09
N GLY A 119 -6.31 -9.65 7.30
CA GLY A 119 -7.42 -9.45 8.24
C GLY A 119 -7.71 -7.99 8.55
N ASN A 120 -8.45 -7.73 9.63
CA ASN A 120 -8.77 -6.36 10.06
C ASN A 120 -7.62 -5.71 10.86
N LYS A 121 -7.71 -4.40 11.12
CA LYS A 121 -6.70 -3.63 11.87
C LYS A 121 -6.37 -4.25 13.23
N HIS A 122 -7.37 -4.67 13.99
CA HIS A 122 -7.17 -5.25 15.32
C HIS A 122 -6.40 -6.58 15.24
N GLY A 123 -6.81 -7.47 14.33
CA GLY A 123 -6.13 -8.73 14.07
C GLY A 123 -4.70 -8.54 13.58
N LEU A 124 -4.43 -7.46 12.83
CA LEU A 124 -3.08 -7.16 12.35
C LEU A 124 -2.15 -6.84 13.53
N VAL A 125 -2.59 -6.01 14.47
CA VAL A 125 -1.77 -5.63 15.63
C VAL A 125 -1.42 -6.87 16.48
N GLU A 126 -2.38 -7.76 16.70
CA GLU A 126 -2.14 -9.01 17.44
C GLU A 126 -1.24 -9.98 16.68
N HIS A 127 -1.44 -10.09 15.37
CA HIS A 127 -0.55 -10.85 14.49
C HIS A 127 0.90 -10.34 14.58
N LEU A 128 1.11 -9.03 14.54
CA LEU A 128 2.44 -8.43 14.62
C LEU A 128 3.11 -8.69 15.97
N ARG A 129 2.35 -8.62 17.07
CA ARG A 129 2.84 -8.92 18.42
C ARG A 129 3.32 -10.36 18.56
N SER A 130 2.58 -11.31 17.97
CA SER A 130 2.84 -12.74 18.13
C SER A 130 3.84 -13.32 17.12
N ARG A 131 3.85 -12.79 15.88
CA ARG A 131 4.64 -13.35 14.77
C ARG A 131 5.82 -12.48 14.33
N HIS A 132 5.81 -11.19 14.65
CA HIS A 132 6.86 -10.24 14.28
C HIS A 132 7.29 -9.30 15.44
N PRO A 133 7.52 -9.82 16.67
CA PRO A 133 7.88 -8.99 17.83
C PRO A 133 9.20 -8.23 17.64
N GLU A 134 10.15 -8.80 16.90
CA GLU A 134 11.47 -8.24 16.63
C GLU A 134 11.46 -7.13 15.57
N LYS A 135 10.38 -7.03 14.78
CA LYS A 135 10.18 -6.01 13.75
C LYS A 135 9.10 -4.98 14.12
N THR A 136 8.50 -5.09 15.29
CA THR A 136 7.38 -4.25 15.73
C THR A 136 7.70 -3.51 17.02
N ILE A 137 7.57 -2.20 16.99
CA ILE A 137 7.89 -1.29 18.10
C ILE A 137 6.60 -0.70 18.63
N PHE A 138 6.30 -0.95 19.91
CA PHE A 138 5.10 -0.44 20.60
C PHE A 138 5.42 0.84 21.40
N SER A 139 6.09 1.77 20.75
CA SER A 139 6.52 3.07 21.32
C SER A 139 6.43 4.13 20.22
N ASN A 140 6.29 5.39 20.60
CA ASN A 140 6.37 6.49 19.64
C ASN A 140 7.82 6.84 19.25
N THR A 141 8.82 6.36 20.00
CA THR A 141 10.23 6.64 19.76
C THR A 141 11.09 5.39 19.89
N GLN A 142 12.12 5.26 19.04
CA GLN A 142 13.10 4.18 19.11
C GLN A 142 14.47 4.66 18.60
N LYS A 143 15.53 4.25 19.31
CA LYS A 143 16.92 4.39 18.84
C LYS A 143 17.31 3.15 18.02
N PHE A 144 18.00 3.37 16.91
CA PHE A 144 18.57 2.33 16.05
C PHE A 144 20.07 2.55 15.93
N VAL A 145 20.79 1.44 15.85
CA VAL A 145 22.22 1.41 15.52
C VAL A 145 22.36 0.58 14.28
N PHE A 146 22.73 1.21 13.17
CA PHE A 146 23.03 0.51 11.93
C PHE A 146 24.51 0.25 11.89
N THR A 147 24.90 -1.01 12.03
CA THR A 147 26.31 -1.39 12.01
C THR A 147 26.78 -1.65 10.59
N ARG A 148 28.01 -1.28 10.25
CA ARG A 148 28.65 -1.61 8.96
C ARG A 148 27.85 -1.20 7.72
N VAL A 149 27.17 -0.05 7.76
CA VAL A 149 26.32 0.46 6.67
C VAL A 149 27.09 0.68 5.34
N LEU A 150 28.42 0.66 5.40
CA LEU A 150 29.34 0.81 4.28
C LEU A 150 29.62 -0.49 3.49
N GLY A 151 29.11 -1.64 3.96
CA GLY A 151 29.46 -2.97 3.46
C GLY A 151 28.79 -3.37 2.13
N ASP A 152 27.46 -3.46 2.12
CA ASP A 152 26.71 -4.21 1.09
C ASP A 152 26.06 -3.35 -0.01
N ASP A 153 25.72 -4.02 -1.11
CA ASP A 153 25.34 -3.41 -2.39
C ASP A 153 23.98 -2.70 -2.37
N LEU A 154 22.98 -3.20 -1.62
CA LEU A 154 21.70 -2.55 -1.34
C LEU A 154 21.06 -3.17 -0.08
N ILE A 155 20.94 -2.40 1.02
CA ILE A 155 20.30 -2.89 2.26
C ILE A 155 18.93 -2.24 2.42
N LEU A 156 17.86 -3.05 2.41
CA LEU A 156 16.51 -2.62 2.79
C LEU A 156 16.17 -3.13 4.19
N MET A 157 15.86 -2.22 5.10
CA MET A 157 15.32 -2.54 6.41
C MET A 157 13.90 -1.99 6.54
N VAL A 158 13.01 -2.80 7.11
CA VAL A 158 11.62 -2.39 7.41
C VAL A 158 11.33 -2.73 8.86
N VAL A 159 10.76 -1.77 9.58
CA VAL A 159 10.22 -1.96 10.93
C VAL A 159 8.87 -1.29 11.03
N LEU A 160 8.05 -1.79 11.94
CA LEU A 160 6.71 -1.27 12.19
C LEU A 160 6.67 -0.57 13.54
N PHE A 161 5.95 0.54 13.60
CA PHE A 161 5.64 1.24 14.84
C PHE A 161 4.14 1.16 15.08
N HIS A 162 3.73 0.72 16.26
CA HIS A 162 2.35 0.81 16.73
C HIS A 162 2.29 1.82 17.87
N THR A 163 1.75 3.00 17.57
CA THR A 163 1.69 4.13 18.49
C THR A 163 0.51 5.03 18.15
N HIS A 164 -0.03 5.77 19.11
CA HIS A 164 -1.21 6.63 18.92
C HIS A 164 -2.42 5.89 18.29
N ASP A 165 -2.60 4.61 18.63
CA ASP A 165 -3.60 3.70 18.02
C ASP A 165 -3.48 3.59 16.48
N ALA A 166 -2.31 3.86 15.92
CA ALA A 166 -2.04 3.76 14.49
C ALA A 166 -0.81 2.90 14.22
N LEU A 167 -0.81 2.25 13.06
CA LEU A 167 0.31 1.47 12.58
C LEU A 167 1.09 2.26 11.54
N PHE A 168 2.40 2.31 11.70
CA PHE A 168 3.32 2.98 10.79
C PHE A 168 4.37 2.00 10.31
N ARG A 169 4.75 2.11 9.03
CA ARG A 169 5.85 1.40 8.41
C ARG A 169 6.99 2.36 8.18
N ALA A 170 8.09 2.15 8.89
CA ALA A 170 9.35 2.83 8.69
C ALA A 170 10.28 1.95 7.85
N PHE A 171 10.96 2.55 6.88
CA PHE A 171 11.90 1.83 6.04
C PHE A 171 13.17 2.63 5.79
N TRP A 172 14.27 1.91 5.59
CA TRP A 172 15.55 2.45 5.16
C TRP A 172 16.03 1.68 3.95
N GLN A 173 16.46 2.41 2.93
CA GLN A 173 17.16 1.84 1.80
C GLN A 173 18.54 2.50 1.70
N PHE A 174 19.58 1.69 1.88
CA PHE A 174 20.97 2.11 1.70
C PHE A 174 21.42 1.72 0.31
N ASN A 175 21.80 2.70 -0.49
CA ASN A 175 22.41 2.48 -1.80
C ASN A 175 23.85 2.98 -1.77
N LYS A 176 24.81 2.06 -1.81
CA LYS A 176 26.24 2.34 -1.76
C LYS A 176 26.74 3.00 -3.04
N GLU A 177 26.32 2.51 -4.21
CA GLU A 177 26.73 3.06 -5.52
C GLU A 177 26.40 4.55 -5.67
N ARG A 178 25.25 4.98 -5.14
CA ARG A 178 24.78 6.36 -5.19
C ARG A 178 25.13 7.16 -3.94
N GLY A 179 25.73 6.53 -2.93
CA GLY A 179 26.03 7.16 -1.63
C GLY A 179 24.78 7.75 -0.97
N LEU A 180 23.63 7.06 -1.04
CA LEU A 180 22.35 7.62 -0.59
C LEU A 180 21.62 6.67 0.36
N MET A 181 21.25 7.17 1.54
CA MET A 181 20.29 6.52 2.42
C MET A 181 18.93 7.17 2.26
N LYS A 182 17.94 6.43 1.77
CA LYS A 182 16.54 6.85 1.81
C LYS A 182 15.90 6.37 3.10
N PHE A 183 15.11 7.22 3.73
CA PHE A 183 14.31 6.91 4.90
C PHE A 183 12.90 7.48 4.75
N GLY A 184 11.89 6.67 5.03
CA GLY A 184 10.50 7.11 4.98
C GLY A 184 9.66 6.42 6.04
N VAL A 185 8.63 7.12 6.50
CA VAL A 185 7.60 6.55 7.37
C VAL A 185 6.23 6.77 6.71
N SER A 186 5.49 5.68 6.56
CA SER A 186 4.14 5.68 6.01
C SER A 186 3.16 5.16 7.06
N ARG A 187 1.98 5.79 7.18
CA ARG A 187 0.88 5.26 7.98
C ARG A 187 0.18 4.16 7.18
N ILE A 188 -0.04 3.02 7.81
CA ILE A 188 -0.86 1.93 7.25
C ILE A 188 -2.26 2.14 7.80
N ASP A 189 -3.20 2.44 6.92
CA ASP A 189 -4.54 2.80 7.32
C ASP A 189 -5.53 2.47 6.21
N SER A 190 -6.62 1.80 6.56
CA SER A 190 -7.71 1.54 5.62
C SER A 190 -8.62 2.77 5.45
N ARG A 191 -8.57 3.75 6.37
CA ARG A 191 -9.39 4.97 6.29
C ARG A 191 -8.66 6.12 5.62
N SER A 192 -9.28 6.71 4.61
CA SER A 192 -8.84 7.98 3.99
C SER A 192 -9.18 9.22 4.83
N ASP A 193 -9.96 9.05 5.91
CA ASP A 193 -10.44 10.18 6.69
C ASP A 193 -9.33 10.83 7.53
N LYS A 194 -9.27 12.15 7.36
CA LYS A 194 -8.24 13.08 7.79
C LYS A 194 -8.37 13.46 9.26
N GLU A 195 -8.48 12.49 10.18
CA GLU A 195 -8.66 12.88 11.58
C GLU A 195 -7.36 13.35 12.24
N ASP A 196 -6.19 12.85 11.80
CA ASP A 196 -4.90 13.26 12.37
C ASP A 196 -3.77 13.30 11.33
N ASP A 197 -3.13 14.46 11.21
CA ASP A 197 -1.84 14.62 10.54
C ASP A 197 -0.71 14.13 11.48
N PHE A 198 -0.07 13.03 11.09
CA PHE A 198 1.12 12.52 11.76
C PHE A 198 2.40 13.00 11.08
N PHE A 199 3.41 13.22 11.90
CA PHE A 199 4.76 13.55 11.50
C PHE A 199 5.72 12.54 12.10
N TYR A 200 6.83 12.34 11.43
CA TYR A 200 7.97 11.62 11.97
C TYR A 200 9.18 12.53 11.99
N SER A 201 10.07 12.28 12.94
CA SER A 201 11.41 12.82 12.92
C SER A 201 12.45 11.71 12.87
N ILE A 202 13.51 11.96 12.12
CA ILE A 202 14.73 11.16 12.14
C ILE A 202 15.87 12.05 12.61
N SER A 203 16.43 11.69 13.76
CA SER A 203 17.55 12.36 14.38
C SER A 203 18.80 11.51 14.21
N LEU A 204 19.83 12.03 13.54
CA LEU A 204 21.16 11.45 13.57
C LEU A 204 21.82 11.80 14.90
N LEU A 205 22.44 10.80 15.50
CA LEU A 205 23.11 10.92 16.79
C LEU A 205 24.61 10.75 16.59
N ASP A 206 25.40 11.59 17.24
CA ASP A 206 26.83 11.42 17.29
C ASP A 206 27.19 10.07 17.93
N ALA A 207 28.12 9.34 17.31
CA ALA A 207 28.45 7.98 17.71
C ALA A 207 28.96 7.87 19.17
N HIS A 208 29.68 8.90 19.64
CA HIS A 208 30.36 8.91 20.94
C HIS A 208 29.53 9.59 22.03
N THR A 209 28.99 10.78 21.74
CA THR A 209 28.29 11.64 22.70
C THR A 209 26.78 11.41 22.75
N GLU A 210 26.23 10.69 21.78
CA GLU A 210 24.78 10.52 21.54
C GLU A 210 23.98 11.82 21.44
N LYS A 211 24.66 12.95 21.24
CA LYS A 211 24.01 14.23 21.00
C LYS A 211 23.41 14.24 19.60
N GLU A 212 22.27 14.88 19.47
CA GLU A 212 21.59 15.05 18.19
C GLU A 212 22.40 16.01 17.31
N THR A 213 22.90 15.51 16.18
CA THR A 213 23.70 16.30 15.22
C THR A 213 22.82 16.90 14.13
N THR A 214 21.77 16.18 13.74
CA THR A 214 20.84 16.59 12.68
C THR A 214 19.49 15.97 12.95
N LYS A 215 18.42 16.77 12.84
CA LYS A 215 17.03 16.31 12.93
C LYS A 215 16.26 16.75 11.69
N LEU A 216 15.65 15.78 11.01
CA LEU A 216 14.71 16.06 9.93
C LEU A 216 13.30 15.67 10.37
N ILE A 217 12.33 16.50 10.01
CA ILE A 217 10.92 16.28 10.32
C ILE A 217 10.14 16.24 9.01
N CYS A 218 9.30 15.22 8.86
CA CYS A 218 8.51 14.98 7.65
C CYS A 218 7.12 14.48 7.98
N LYS A 219 6.19 14.67 7.05
CA LYS A 219 4.81 14.21 7.19
C LYS A 219 4.75 12.70 6.91
N CYS A 220 3.99 11.96 7.73
CA CYS A 220 3.66 10.57 7.45
C CYS A 220 2.59 10.52 6.37
N HIS A 221 2.90 9.89 5.23
CA HIS A 221 1.92 9.67 4.17
C HIS A 221 1.16 8.36 4.41
N ILE A 222 -0.12 8.31 4.04
CA ILE A 222 -0.89 7.06 4.09
C ILE A 222 -0.49 6.21 2.89
N SER A 223 -0.11 4.95 3.12
CA SER A 223 0.15 3.99 2.05
C SER A 223 -0.05 2.55 2.50
N ASN A 224 -0.99 1.87 1.85
CA ASN A 224 -1.23 0.43 2.01
C ASN A 224 -0.49 -0.42 0.96
N GLN A 225 0.29 0.22 0.08
CA GLN A 225 1.06 -0.47 -0.96
C GLN A 225 2.20 -1.29 -0.35
N LEU A 226 2.77 -2.18 -1.16
CA LEU A 226 3.96 -2.95 -0.78
C LEU A 226 5.17 -2.02 -0.67
N ILE A 227 6.19 -2.45 0.09
CA ILE A 227 7.36 -1.61 0.34
C ILE A 227 8.10 -1.25 -0.96
N GLU A 228 8.09 -2.13 -1.95
CA GLU A 228 8.70 -1.93 -3.27
C GLU A 228 8.11 -0.69 -3.98
N ASP A 229 6.77 -0.55 -3.95
CA ASP A 229 6.07 0.60 -4.52
C ASP A 229 6.36 1.88 -3.73
N VAL A 230 6.42 1.77 -2.39
CA VAL A 230 6.69 2.91 -1.50
C VAL A 230 8.10 3.46 -1.71
N ILE A 231 9.09 2.60 -1.94
CA ILE A 231 10.48 3.01 -2.25
C ILE A 231 10.56 3.74 -3.60
N GLY A 232 9.72 3.37 -4.56
CA GLY A 232 9.58 4.04 -5.85
C GLY A 232 8.90 5.41 -5.76
N SER A 233 8.12 5.66 -4.70
CA SER A 233 7.43 6.94 -4.46
C SER A 233 8.39 8.06 -4.03
N THR A 234 7.95 9.32 -4.06
CA THR A 234 8.73 10.49 -3.63
C THR A 234 8.62 10.79 -2.12
N ASN A 235 7.95 9.94 -1.34
CA ASN A 235 7.62 10.18 0.07
C ASN A 235 8.72 9.65 1.02
N PHE A 236 9.95 10.12 0.84
CA PHE A 236 11.08 9.80 1.69
C PHE A 236 12.03 11.00 1.86
N VAL A 237 12.81 11.00 2.93
CA VAL A 237 14.01 11.83 3.06
C VAL A 237 15.22 11.05 2.58
N ALA A 238 16.18 11.74 2.00
CA ALA A 238 17.41 11.12 1.56
C ALA A 238 18.61 11.84 2.19
N PHE A 239 19.49 11.06 2.80
CA PHE A 239 20.76 11.53 3.34
C PHE A 239 21.87 11.10 2.40
N ASN A 240 22.73 12.06 2.02
CA ASN A 240 23.97 11.73 1.34
C ASN A 240 24.93 11.10 2.37
N TYR A 241 25.73 10.14 1.92
CA TYR A 241 26.74 9.46 2.71
C TYR A 241 27.69 10.42 3.44
N ASP A 242 28.04 11.54 2.82
CA ASP A 242 28.91 12.55 3.45
C ASP A 242 28.28 13.16 4.72
N MET A 243 26.95 13.32 4.73
CA MET A 243 26.22 13.76 5.93
C MET A 243 26.21 12.69 7.02
N LEU A 244 26.19 11.41 6.62
CA LEU A 244 26.21 10.28 7.53
C LEU A 244 27.60 10.07 8.15
N ARG A 245 28.68 10.32 7.39
CA ARG A 245 30.07 10.23 7.88
C ARG A 245 30.34 11.13 9.08
N GLY A 246 29.78 12.33 9.09
CA GLY A 246 29.93 13.27 10.22
C GLY A 246 29.30 12.79 11.53
N SER A 247 28.47 11.73 11.51
CA SER A 247 27.85 11.13 12.70
C SER A 247 28.15 9.62 12.82
N ALA A 248 29.01 9.07 11.96
CA ALA A 248 29.36 7.66 11.96
C ALA A 248 30.46 7.35 13.00
N SER A 249 30.44 6.14 13.56
CA SER A 249 31.54 5.64 14.39
C SER A 249 32.79 5.38 13.54
N GLU A 250 33.94 5.17 14.20
CA GLU A 250 35.19 4.73 13.54
C GLU A 250 35.01 3.44 12.73
N PHE A 251 34.01 2.62 13.07
CA PHE A 251 33.66 1.37 12.38
C PHE A 251 32.57 1.54 11.31
N GLY A 252 32.11 2.78 11.07
CA GLY A 252 31.07 3.11 10.11
C GLY A 252 29.64 2.84 10.61
N ASP A 253 29.43 2.80 11.92
CA ASP A 253 28.11 2.60 12.51
C ASP A 253 27.36 3.93 12.61
N ILE A 254 26.08 3.92 12.28
CA ILE A 254 25.22 5.12 12.32
C ILE A 254 24.17 4.93 13.40
N LYS A 255 24.13 5.84 14.36
CA LYS A 255 23.08 5.91 15.38
C LYS A 255 21.99 6.88 14.92
N CYS A 256 20.74 6.45 14.96
CA CYS A 256 19.62 7.37 14.74
C CYS A 256 18.49 7.13 15.75
N ARG A 257 17.68 8.15 15.96
CA ARG A 257 16.44 8.09 16.72
C ARG A 257 15.29 8.44 15.81
N ILE A 258 14.27 7.59 15.79
CA ILE A 258 12.99 7.91 15.16
C ILE A 258 11.99 8.28 16.24
N GLU A 259 11.19 9.29 15.97
CA GLU A 259 10.04 9.66 16.78
C GLU A 259 8.83 9.95 15.89
N ILE A 260 7.65 9.43 16.24
CA ILE A 260 6.37 9.65 15.55
C ILE A 260 5.43 10.42 16.46
N PHE A 261 4.86 11.52 15.96
CA PHE A 261 4.05 12.44 16.76
C PHE A 261 2.94 13.11 15.93
N LYS A 262 1.92 13.63 16.62
CA LYS A 262 0.84 14.43 16.03
C LYS A 262 1.25 15.91 15.94
N LYS A 263 0.68 16.66 14.98
CA LYS A 263 0.97 18.09 14.74
C LYS A 263 0.80 19.02 15.96
N HIS A 264 0.07 18.60 17.00
CA HIS A 264 -0.25 19.44 18.17
C HIS A 264 0.91 19.75 19.13
N GLN A 265 2.17 19.46 18.78
CA GLN A 265 3.32 19.98 19.53
C GLN A 265 3.73 21.38 19.05
N PRO A 266 3.74 22.42 19.91
CA PRO A 266 3.85 23.82 19.48
C PRO A 266 5.19 24.28 18.89
N ASN A 267 6.23 23.44 18.79
CA ASN A 267 7.61 23.94 18.61
C ASN A 267 8.46 23.29 17.50
N SER A 268 7.90 22.46 16.62
CA SER A 268 8.67 21.97 15.47
C SER A 268 8.50 22.90 14.27
N MET A 269 9.39 23.88 14.14
CA MET A 269 9.59 24.58 12.87
C MET A 269 9.75 23.54 11.75
N VAL A 270 8.90 23.62 10.73
CA VAL A 270 9.07 22.86 9.49
C VAL A 270 10.36 23.38 8.85
N ALA A 271 11.47 22.73 9.15
CA ALA A 271 12.73 23.01 8.48
C ALA A 271 12.57 22.60 7.01
N THR A 272 12.21 23.57 6.17
CA THR A 272 12.39 23.46 4.72
C THR A 272 13.88 23.60 4.48
N VAL A 273 14.64 22.51 4.58
CA VAL A 273 16.08 22.54 4.32
C VAL A 273 16.30 22.66 2.82
N SER A 274 16.62 23.88 2.41
CA SER A 274 17.30 24.21 1.16
C SER A 274 18.58 23.38 1.05
N GLY A 275 18.52 22.30 0.26
CA GLY A 275 19.64 21.37 0.06
C GLY A 275 19.21 19.99 -0.44
N VAL A 276 17.94 19.62 -0.20
CA VAL A 276 17.36 18.39 -0.76
C VAL A 276 16.92 18.67 -2.19
N LYS A 277 17.52 18.00 -3.19
CA LYS A 277 16.96 17.92 -4.55
C LYS A 277 15.60 17.22 -4.48
N ARG A 278 14.53 17.96 -4.20
CA ARG A 278 13.17 17.57 -4.57
C ARG A 278 13.16 17.47 -6.09
N ARG A 279 12.96 16.27 -6.64
CA ARG A 279 12.48 16.15 -8.02
C ARG A 279 11.08 16.79 -8.01
N ARG A 280 11.02 18.01 -8.55
CA ARG A 280 9.77 18.63 -9.01
C ARG A 280 9.25 17.82 -10.18
N ASP A 281 7.92 17.84 -10.32
CA ASP A 281 7.10 17.73 -11.55
C ASP A 281 5.78 17.03 -11.16
N CYS A 282 4.57 17.59 -11.35
CA CYS A 282 4.13 18.78 -12.07
C CYS A 282 2.79 19.28 -11.48
N ASP A 283 2.64 20.60 -11.35
CA ASP A 283 1.39 21.24 -11.74
C ASP A 283 1.41 21.33 -13.27
N ASN A 284 0.57 20.52 -13.91
CA ASN A 284 -0.17 20.81 -15.14
C ASN A 284 -1.23 19.74 -15.35
#